data_AF-A0A5C7GXG4-F1
#
_entry.id   AF-A0A5C7GXG4-F1
#
_cell.length_a   1.000
_cell.length_b   1.000
_cell.length_c   1.000
_cell.angle_alpha   90.00
_cell.angle_beta   90.00
_cell.angle_gamma   90.00
#
_symmetry.space_group_name_H-M   'P 1'
#
loop_
_entity.id
_entity.type
_entity.pdbx_description
1 polymer ?
#
loop_
_entity_poly.entity_id
_entity_poly.type
_entity_poly.pdbx_seq_one_letter_code
_entity_poly.pdbx_strand_id
1 'polypeptide(L)'
;MASVNLLIIIITFLQILIFNTAYCNITNFPSTILIFGDSTVDTGNNNYIKTLAKGNYLPYGQDFPGHIPTGRFSNGKLVPDFIASALGIKAEAVPPFLDPNLSDDQLLSGVSFASGGSGFDDLTTLVSKAITVYKQIKLFRDYIRRIKGIVGEEKAKKIISGSLVVISAGANDFIFSFYDIPTRRLEFSVGGYQDFLLDRLQSFVKELYELGCRKVIIVGLPPIGCLPIQMTSKFKNLLNRKCFEDQNSDAQSYNLKLSKLIGQLQPSLLSSKIIFADIYQPMIDMIDHPHEYDLPQFHCRARSSNGFWIDSTVDTGNNNYIETLIKGNYLPYGQDFPGHIPTGRFSNGKLVPDFIASALGIKAEAVAPFLDPNLSDDQLLSGVNFASSGSGFDDLTTLASKSIPVSKQIKLFRDYIRKIKGIVGEEKAKKIISGSLVVISAGTNDFIFSFYDIPTRRLEFSVGGYQDFLLDRLRSFVKELYELGCRKVIIAGLPPIGCLPIQMTLKFENPLYRKCLEDQNSDAQSYNLKLSNLIGQLQPSLPCSRIIFANIYQPLIDMINHPHEYGKPTNLFPSNYEDDIVNCDCAFDRLLTLFRTLF
;
A
#
# COMPACT_ATOMS: atom_id res chain seq x y z
N MET A 1 -27.25 -51.62 -33.19
CA MET A 1 -26.34 -50.75 -32.42
C MET A 1 -25.51 -49.83 -33.32
N ALA A 2 -24.67 -50.33 -34.24
CA ALA A 2 -23.83 -49.46 -35.09
C ALA A 2 -24.58 -48.35 -35.86
N SER A 3 -25.76 -48.65 -36.42
CA SER A 3 -26.61 -47.69 -37.14
C SER A 3 -27.19 -46.55 -36.29
N VAL A 4 -27.40 -46.78 -34.99
CA VAL A 4 -27.90 -45.76 -34.05
C VAL A 4 -26.79 -44.77 -33.69
N ASN A 5 -25.57 -45.27 -33.48
CA ASN A 5 -24.42 -44.41 -33.19
C ASN A 5 -24.07 -43.49 -34.38
N LEU A 6 -24.18 -43.97 -35.61
CA LEU A 6 -23.95 -43.14 -36.80
C LEU A 6 -24.99 -42.01 -36.92
N LEU A 7 -26.26 -42.29 -36.60
CA LEU A 7 -27.32 -41.29 -36.61
C LEU A 7 -27.09 -40.22 -35.53
N ILE A 8 -26.67 -40.62 -34.32
CA ILE A 8 -26.33 -39.69 -33.23
C ILE A 8 -25.15 -38.80 -33.61
N ILE A 9 -24.10 -39.34 -34.24
CA ILE A 9 -22.94 -38.57 -34.71
C ILE A 9 -23.36 -37.56 -35.81
N ILE A 10 -24.22 -37.96 -36.74
CA ILE A 10 -24.73 -37.05 -37.79
C ILE A 10 -25.60 -35.94 -37.18
N ILE A 11 -26.44 -36.26 -36.19
CA ILE A 11 -27.27 -35.27 -35.50
C ILE A 11 -26.42 -34.29 -34.69
N THR A 12 -25.39 -34.74 -33.95
CA THR A 12 -24.51 -33.83 -33.21
C THR A 12 -23.66 -32.98 -34.15
N PHE A 13 -23.19 -33.51 -35.28
CA PHE A 13 -22.46 -32.73 -36.28
C PHE A 13 -23.37 -31.68 -36.97
N LEU A 14 -24.62 -32.01 -37.27
CA LEU A 14 -25.62 -31.07 -37.77
C LEU A 14 -25.99 -30.00 -36.72
N GLN A 15 -26.10 -30.36 -35.44
CA GLN A 15 -26.30 -29.38 -34.36
C GLN A 15 -25.12 -28.41 -34.27
N ILE A 16 -23.87 -28.90 -34.35
CA ILE A 16 -22.66 -28.05 -34.38
C ILE A 16 -22.63 -27.13 -35.61
N LEU A 17 -23.11 -27.59 -36.78
CA LEU A 17 -23.26 -26.76 -37.98
C LEU A 17 -24.35 -25.69 -37.83
N ILE A 18 -25.51 -26.05 -37.27
CA ILE A 18 -26.62 -25.10 -37.05
C ILE A 18 -26.23 -24.02 -36.03
N PHE A 19 -25.50 -24.38 -34.97
CA PHE A 19 -24.94 -23.44 -33.99
C PHE A 19 -23.91 -22.46 -34.60
N ASN A 20 -23.26 -22.79 -35.72
CA ASN A 20 -22.34 -21.88 -36.42
C ASN A 20 -23.03 -20.95 -37.43
N THR A 21 -24.28 -21.21 -37.81
CA THR A 21 -25.04 -20.34 -38.74
C THR A 21 -25.95 -19.32 -38.05
N ALA A 22 -26.01 -19.33 -36.72
CA ALA A 22 -26.64 -18.27 -35.93
C ALA A 22 -25.60 -17.25 -35.42
N TYR A 23 -24.74 -16.74 -36.33
CA TYR A 23 -24.13 -15.43 -36.12
C TYR A 23 -25.28 -14.41 -36.06
N CYS A 24 -25.73 -14.12 -34.84
CA CYS A 24 -26.56 -12.96 -34.57
C CYS A 24 -25.84 -11.76 -35.19
N ASN A 25 -26.56 -10.96 -35.98
CA ASN A 25 -26.06 -9.65 -36.42
C ASN A 25 -26.00 -8.74 -35.18
N ILE A 26 -24.93 -8.91 -34.42
CA ILE A 26 -24.66 -8.19 -33.19
C ILE A 26 -24.67 -6.70 -33.52
N THR A 27 -25.58 -5.99 -32.86
CA THR A 27 -25.88 -4.58 -33.07
C THR A 27 -24.66 -3.70 -32.80
N ASN A 28 -23.96 -3.27 -33.86
CA ASN A 28 -22.88 -2.27 -33.90
C ASN A 28 -22.25 -1.92 -32.52
N PHE A 29 -21.52 -2.88 -31.95
CA PHE A 29 -20.65 -2.58 -30.80
C PHE A 29 -19.67 -1.46 -31.20
N PRO A 30 -19.34 -0.55 -30.28
CA PRO A 30 -18.41 0.55 -30.55
C PRO A 30 -17.03 -0.01 -30.90
N SER A 31 -16.45 0.39 -32.04
CA SER A 31 -15.10 -0.01 -32.47
C SER A 31 -13.98 0.89 -31.93
N THR A 32 -14.32 1.84 -31.06
CA THR A 32 -13.45 2.91 -30.58
C THR A 32 -13.90 3.30 -29.18
N ILE A 33 -12.96 3.45 -28.25
CA ILE A 33 -13.23 3.87 -26.86
C ILE A 33 -12.47 5.16 -26.51
N LEU A 34 -13.16 6.14 -25.93
CA LEU A 34 -12.63 7.45 -25.60
C LEU A 34 -12.84 7.74 -24.12
N ILE A 35 -11.76 7.97 -23.38
CA ILE A 35 -11.80 8.03 -21.92
C ILE A 35 -11.46 9.43 -21.44
N PHE A 36 -12.26 9.97 -20.54
CA PHE A 36 -12.07 11.27 -19.89
C PHE A 36 -12.20 11.10 -18.38
N GLY A 37 -11.45 11.88 -17.60
CA GLY A 37 -11.53 11.76 -16.15
C GLY A 37 -10.25 12.04 -15.38
N ASP A 38 -10.16 11.39 -14.23
CA ASP A 38 -9.08 11.52 -13.27
C ASP A 38 -8.14 10.28 -13.23
N SER A 39 -7.46 10.07 -12.10
CA SER A 39 -6.51 8.98 -11.86
C SER A 39 -7.11 7.59 -12.03
N THR A 40 -8.41 7.42 -11.77
CA THR A 40 -9.12 6.14 -11.92
C THR A 40 -9.10 5.61 -13.37
N VAL A 41 -8.87 6.50 -14.34
CA VAL A 41 -8.95 6.24 -15.77
C VAL A 41 -7.80 6.87 -16.59
N ASP A 42 -6.77 7.43 -15.93
CA ASP A 42 -5.55 7.94 -16.55
C ASP A 42 -4.59 6.80 -16.90
N THR A 43 -4.42 6.55 -18.19
CA THR A 43 -3.56 5.48 -18.72
C THR A 43 -2.10 5.92 -18.93
N GLY A 44 -1.73 7.10 -18.43
CA GLY A 44 -0.34 7.60 -18.39
C GLY A 44 -0.13 9.00 -18.99
N ASN A 45 -1.18 9.79 -19.25
CA ASN A 45 -1.04 11.15 -19.80
C ASN A 45 -0.18 12.04 -18.88
N ASN A 46 -0.28 11.85 -17.58
CA ASN A 46 0.48 12.61 -16.59
C ASN A 46 2.00 12.43 -16.69
N ASN A 47 2.50 11.40 -17.39
CA ASN A 47 3.92 11.24 -17.66
C ASN A 47 4.47 12.37 -18.54
N TYR A 48 3.67 12.83 -19.51
CA TYR A 48 4.05 13.77 -20.56
C TYR A 48 3.89 15.25 -20.16
N ILE A 49 3.51 15.54 -18.90
CA ILE A 49 3.34 16.91 -18.37
C ILE A 49 4.13 17.11 -17.06
N LYS A 50 4.24 18.38 -16.65
CA LYS A 50 4.81 18.78 -15.34
C LYS A 50 3.68 18.83 -14.29
N THR A 51 3.43 17.69 -13.66
CA THR A 51 2.43 17.46 -12.60
C THR A 51 3.06 16.71 -11.43
N LEU A 52 2.51 16.89 -10.23
CA LEU A 52 2.86 16.11 -9.04
C LEU A 52 2.21 14.73 -9.02
N ALA A 53 1.04 14.57 -9.65
CA ALA A 53 0.31 13.32 -9.68
C ALA A 53 0.81 12.44 -10.84
N LYS A 54 1.63 11.42 -10.57
CA LYS A 54 2.03 10.42 -11.57
C LYS A 54 1.90 9.01 -11.00
N GLY A 55 1.67 8.02 -11.88
CA GLY A 55 1.67 6.59 -11.59
C GLY A 55 2.79 5.83 -12.31
N ASN A 56 3.97 6.44 -12.47
CA ASN A 56 5.10 5.92 -13.24
C ASN A 56 6.27 5.45 -12.35
N TYR A 57 5.93 4.93 -11.17
CA TYR A 57 6.83 4.32 -10.21
C TYR A 57 6.08 3.17 -9.53
N LEU A 58 6.79 2.17 -9.01
CA LEU A 58 6.18 1.05 -8.28
C LEU A 58 5.49 1.55 -6.99
N PRO A 59 4.38 0.93 -6.55
CA PRO A 59 3.82 -0.36 -6.99
C PRO A 59 2.99 -0.30 -8.29
N TYR A 60 2.78 0.88 -8.87
CA TYR A 60 2.00 1.01 -10.10
C TYR A 60 2.61 0.24 -11.27
N GLY A 61 1.78 -0.48 -12.02
CA GLY A 61 2.20 -1.30 -13.16
C GLY A 61 2.87 -2.64 -12.82
N GLN A 62 2.98 -3.04 -11.54
CA GLN A 62 3.50 -4.34 -11.12
C GLN A 62 2.84 -5.55 -11.81
N ASP A 63 1.52 -5.53 -11.99
CA ASP A 63 0.72 -6.60 -12.62
C ASP A 63 0.28 -6.22 -14.06
N PHE A 64 0.74 -5.08 -14.57
CA PHE A 64 0.51 -4.69 -15.96
C PHE A 64 1.40 -5.52 -16.90
N PRO A 65 0.99 -5.82 -18.15
CA PRO A 65 1.84 -6.54 -19.10
C PRO A 65 3.25 -5.93 -19.23
N GLY A 66 4.27 -6.76 -19.00
CA GLY A 66 5.67 -6.34 -18.96
C GLY A 66 6.17 -5.85 -17.59
N HIS A 67 5.30 -5.77 -16.56
CA HIS A 67 5.60 -5.33 -15.20
C HIS A 67 6.21 -3.92 -15.13
N ILE A 68 5.67 -2.99 -15.95
CA ILE A 68 6.19 -1.62 -16.11
C ILE A 68 5.22 -0.55 -15.60
N PRO A 69 5.68 0.43 -14.79
CA PRO A 69 4.89 1.59 -14.38
C PRO A 69 4.54 2.52 -15.56
N THR A 70 3.40 2.28 -16.22
CA THR A 70 2.99 3.04 -17.42
C THR A 70 2.42 4.43 -17.13
N GLY A 71 2.29 4.85 -15.87
CA GLY A 71 1.59 6.08 -15.47
C GLY A 71 0.16 5.86 -14.95
N ARG A 72 -0.33 4.60 -14.95
CA ARG A 72 -1.63 4.18 -14.39
C ARG A 72 -1.62 4.27 -12.87
N PHE A 73 -2.72 4.69 -12.26
CA PHE A 73 -2.91 4.65 -10.80
C PHE A 73 -3.46 3.29 -10.33
N SER A 74 -2.83 2.21 -10.78
CA SER A 74 -3.10 0.82 -10.36
C SER A 74 -1.84 -0.02 -10.52
N ASN A 75 -1.72 -1.09 -9.72
CA ASN A 75 -0.77 -2.17 -9.97
C ASN A 75 -0.91 -2.77 -11.38
N GLY A 76 -2.10 -2.78 -11.98
CA GLY A 76 -2.34 -3.44 -13.26
C GLY A 76 -3.09 -2.61 -14.30
N LYS A 77 -3.99 -3.28 -15.01
CA LYS A 77 -4.93 -2.67 -15.96
C LYS A 77 -5.97 -1.82 -15.22
N LEU A 78 -6.41 -0.71 -15.83
CA LEU A 78 -7.52 0.10 -15.32
C LEU A 78 -8.86 -0.41 -15.86
N VAL A 79 -9.98 -0.02 -15.24
CA VAL A 79 -11.35 -0.38 -15.69
C VAL A 79 -11.58 -0.14 -17.19
N PRO A 80 -11.11 0.96 -17.82
CA PRO A 80 -11.18 1.15 -19.27
C PRO A 80 -10.48 0.07 -20.11
N ASP A 81 -9.36 -0.49 -19.62
CA ASP A 81 -8.63 -1.56 -20.32
C ASP A 81 -9.48 -2.84 -20.35
N PHE A 82 -10.16 -3.17 -19.24
CA PHE A 82 -11.10 -4.29 -19.16
C PHE A 82 -12.34 -4.10 -20.04
N ILE A 83 -12.93 -2.89 -20.05
CA ILE A 83 -14.05 -2.56 -20.94
C ILE A 83 -13.64 -2.69 -22.41
N ALA A 84 -12.47 -2.16 -22.79
CA ALA A 84 -11.96 -2.25 -24.16
C ALA A 84 -11.71 -3.71 -24.59
N SER A 85 -11.21 -4.55 -23.67
CA SER A 85 -11.00 -5.98 -23.90
C SER A 85 -12.32 -6.75 -24.03
N ALA A 86 -13.29 -6.51 -23.14
CA ALA A 86 -14.59 -7.20 -23.13
C ALA A 86 -15.44 -6.87 -24.36
N LEU A 87 -15.29 -5.66 -24.92
CA LEU A 87 -15.96 -5.23 -26.14
C LEU A 87 -15.18 -5.57 -27.44
N GLY A 88 -14.01 -6.21 -27.34
CA GLY A 88 -13.18 -6.56 -28.49
C GLY A 88 -12.55 -5.36 -29.22
N ILE A 89 -12.45 -4.20 -28.56
CA ILE A 89 -11.92 -2.94 -29.13
C ILE A 89 -10.39 -2.95 -29.13
N LYS A 90 -9.79 -3.45 -28.05
CA LYS A 90 -8.33 -3.59 -27.87
C LYS A 90 -8.04 -4.82 -27.01
N ALA A 91 -7.08 -5.65 -27.41
CA ALA A 91 -6.69 -6.85 -26.64
C ALA A 91 -5.79 -6.51 -25.43
N GLU A 92 -4.89 -5.53 -25.58
CA GLU A 92 -3.89 -5.21 -24.56
C GLU A 92 -4.39 -4.15 -23.57
N ALA A 93 -4.36 -2.87 -23.96
CA ALA A 93 -4.72 -1.75 -23.09
C ALA A 93 -5.09 -0.49 -23.90
N VAL A 94 -5.79 0.46 -23.28
CA VAL A 94 -6.06 1.80 -23.81
C VAL A 94 -4.82 2.68 -23.59
N PRO A 95 -4.20 3.27 -24.63
CA PRO A 95 -3.02 4.11 -24.45
C PRO A 95 -3.39 5.57 -24.12
N PRO A 96 -2.48 6.33 -23.48
CA PRO A 96 -2.68 7.76 -23.20
C PRO A 96 -2.50 8.59 -24.47
N PHE A 97 -3.39 9.56 -24.72
CA PHE A 97 -3.36 10.41 -25.91
C PHE A 97 -2.05 11.19 -26.10
N LEU A 98 -1.37 11.54 -25.01
CA LEU A 98 -0.13 12.32 -25.02
C LEU A 98 1.12 11.49 -25.35
N ASP A 99 1.03 10.17 -25.53
CA ASP A 99 2.19 9.38 -25.96
C ASP A 99 2.59 9.74 -27.41
N PRO A 100 3.82 10.23 -27.65
CA PRO A 100 4.29 10.58 -28.98
C PRO A 100 4.44 9.36 -29.89
N ASN A 101 4.48 8.14 -29.35
CA ASN A 101 4.68 6.90 -30.10
C ASN A 101 3.37 6.19 -30.49
N LEU A 102 2.20 6.81 -30.25
CA LEU A 102 0.90 6.28 -30.66
C LEU A 102 0.85 5.96 -32.16
N SER A 103 0.59 4.70 -32.49
CA SER A 103 0.30 4.29 -33.86
C SER A 103 -1.09 4.77 -34.31
N ASP A 104 -1.28 4.88 -35.62
CA ASP A 104 -2.56 5.29 -36.20
C ASP A 104 -3.70 4.33 -35.80
N ASP A 105 -3.46 3.01 -35.78
CA ASP A 105 -4.45 2.01 -35.36
C ASP A 105 -4.80 2.12 -33.87
N GLN A 106 -3.79 2.40 -33.01
CA GLN A 106 -4.04 2.69 -31.59
C GLN A 106 -4.91 3.93 -31.42
N LEU A 107 -4.67 4.98 -32.22
CA LEU A 107 -5.45 6.19 -32.21
C LEU A 107 -6.89 5.94 -32.68
N LEU A 108 -7.09 5.25 -33.81
CA LEU A 108 -8.42 4.99 -34.39
C LEU A 108 -9.29 4.05 -33.54
N SER A 109 -8.69 3.10 -32.83
CA SER A 109 -9.36 2.25 -31.82
C SER A 109 -9.53 2.95 -30.46
N GLY A 110 -8.98 4.16 -30.29
CA GLY A 110 -9.29 5.08 -29.19
C GLY A 110 -8.22 5.17 -28.09
N VAL A 111 -8.36 6.16 -27.21
CA VAL A 111 -7.32 6.63 -26.27
C VAL A 111 -7.94 7.19 -24.98
N SER A 112 -7.11 7.37 -23.94
CA SER A 112 -7.48 8.16 -22.77
C SER A 112 -6.96 9.60 -22.87
N PHE A 113 -7.82 10.55 -22.50
CA PHE A 113 -7.52 11.97 -22.27
C PHE A 113 -7.49 12.32 -20.78
N ALA A 114 -7.80 11.35 -19.90
CA ALA A 114 -7.85 11.53 -18.46
C ALA A 114 -6.48 11.90 -17.87
N SER A 115 -6.49 12.48 -16.66
CA SER A 115 -5.31 13.03 -16.01
C SER A 115 -5.43 12.88 -14.49
N GLY A 116 -4.49 12.17 -13.87
CA GLY A 116 -4.46 11.95 -12.42
C GLY A 116 -4.51 13.23 -11.60
N GLY A 117 -5.38 13.28 -10.59
CA GLY A 117 -5.57 14.46 -9.74
C GLY A 117 -6.42 15.58 -10.36
N SER A 118 -7.26 15.26 -11.36
CA SER A 118 -8.23 16.18 -11.95
C SER A 118 -9.64 16.05 -11.36
N GLY A 119 -10.42 17.11 -11.53
CA GLY A 119 -11.83 17.23 -11.15
C GLY A 119 -12.63 18.08 -12.14
N PHE A 120 -13.93 18.24 -11.89
CA PHE A 120 -14.80 19.13 -12.68
C PHE A 120 -14.63 20.62 -12.30
N ASP A 121 -14.14 20.91 -11.09
CA ASP A 121 -13.67 22.21 -10.63
C ASP A 121 -12.21 22.41 -11.04
N ASP A 122 -11.92 23.46 -11.82
CA ASP A 122 -10.54 23.78 -12.21
C ASP A 122 -9.64 24.02 -10.98
N LEU A 123 -10.20 24.43 -9.83
CA LEU A 123 -9.48 24.67 -8.57
C LEU A 123 -8.82 23.40 -8.03
N THR A 124 -9.41 22.22 -8.25
CA THR A 124 -8.88 20.92 -7.79
C THR A 124 -7.49 20.64 -8.34
N THR A 125 -7.18 21.13 -9.53
CA THR A 125 -5.86 20.97 -10.16
C THR A 125 -4.81 21.98 -9.71
N LEU A 126 -5.15 22.95 -8.85
CA LEU A 126 -4.28 24.07 -8.50
C LEU A 126 -2.96 23.59 -7.87
N VAL A 127 -3.00 22.56 -7.04
CA VAL A 127 -1.81 21.98 -6.39
C VAL A 127 -1.14 20.95 -7.31
N SER A 128 -1.89 19.99 -7.84
CA SER A 128 -1.35 18.87 -8.64
C SER A 128 -0.73 19.32 -9.97
N LYS A 129 -1.25 20.41 -10.57
CA LYS A 129 -0.99 20.84 -11.97
C LYS A 129 -1.44 19.82 -13.03
N ALA A 130 -2.45 19.01 -12.70
CA ALA A 130 -3.11 18.08 -13.61
C ALA A 130 -3.87 18.79 -14.75
N ILE A 131 -4.26 18.03 -15.79
CA ILE A 131 -5.08 18.53 -16.91
C ILE A 131 -6.54 18.50 -16.50
N THR A 132 -7.07 19.67 -16.14
CA THR A 132 -8.49 19.85 -15.74
C THR A 132 -9.43 19.18 -16.74
N VAL A 133 -10.56 18.63 -16.27
CA VAL A 133 -11.49 17.90 -17.15
C VAL A 133 -11.91 18.77 -18.35
N TYR A 134 -12.15 20.08 -18.13
CA TYR A 134 -12.40 21.03 -19.21
C TYR A 134 -11.29 21.07 -20.28
N LYS A 135 -10.01 21.08 -19.88
CA LYS A 135 -8.88 21.05 -20.82
C LYS A 135 -8.74 19.72 -21.56
N GLN A 136 -9.32 18.62 -21.08
CA GLN A 136 -9.32 17.34 -21.81
C GLN A 136 -10.13 17.42 -23.10
N ILE A 137 -11.13 18.32 -23.22
CA ILE A 137 -11.82 18.56 -24.49
C ILE A 137 -10.86 19.16 -25.53
N LYS A 138 -9.87 19.96 -25.13
CA LYS A 138 -8.84 20.45 -26.06
C LYS A 138 -8.04 19.29 -26.65
N LEU A 139 -7.62 18.33 -25.80
CA LEU A 139 -6.96 17.11 -26.27
C LEU A 139 -7.85 16.31 -27.22
N PHE A 140 -9.16 16.23 -26.95
CA PHE A 140 -10.10 15.57 -27.83
C PHE A 140 -10.32 16.28 -29.17
N ARG A 141 -10.33 17.62 -29.20
CA ARG A 141 -10.29 18.38 -30.47
C ARG A 141 -9.02 18.08 -31.26
N ASP A 142 -7.88 17.95 -30.58
CA ASP A 142 -6.59 17.63 -31.19
C ASP A 142 -6.56 16.18 -31.73
N TYR A 143 -7.19 15.24 -31.01
CA TYR A 143 -7.48 13.88 -31.48
C TYR A 143 -8.35 13.87 -32.74
N ILE A 144 -9.47 14.62 -32.76
CA ILE A 144 -10.34 14.75 -33.93
C ILE A 144 -9.53 15.25 -35.15
N ARG A 145 -8.65 16.25 -34.96
CA ARG A 145 -7.77 16.75 -36.03
C ARG A 145 -6.81 15.66 -36.53
N ARG A 146 -6.18 14.88 -35.64
CA ARG A 146 -5.29 13.77 -36.00
C ARG A 146 -6.03 12.69 -36.80
N ILE A 147 -7.16 12.17 -36.30
CA ILE A 147 -7.89 11.10 -37.02
C ILE A 147 -8.48 11.57 -38.35
N LYS A 148 -8.87 12.84 -38.50
CA LYS A 148 -9.26 13.40 -39.80
C LYS A 148 -8.11 13.35 -40.82
N GLY A 149 -6.87 13.54 -40.38
CA GLY A 149 -5.69 13.41 -41.24
C GLY A 149 -5.41 11.97 -41.68
N ILE A 150 -5.70 10.99 -40.84
CA ILE A 150 -5.45 9.56 -41.11
C ILE A 150 -6.55 8.95 -42.01
N VAL A 151 -7.82 9.17 -41.69
CA VAL A 151 -8.96 8.48 -42.34
C VAL A 151 -9.88 9.37 -43.17
N GLY A 152 -9.62 10.67 -43.23
CA GLY A 152 -10.51 11.65 -43.86
C GLY A 152 -11.74 11.99 -43.01
N GLU A 153 -12.42 13.08 -43.37
CA GLU A 153 -13.44 13.70 -42.52
C GLU A 153 -14.69 12.83 -42.30
N GLU A 154 -15.21 12.18 -43.33
CA GLU A 154 -16.42 11.36 -43.21
C GLU A 154 -16.21 10.08 -42.39
N LYS A 155 -15.04 9.44 -42.50
CA LYS A 155 -14.72 8.27 -41.69
C LYS A 155 -14.40 8.67 -40.24
N ALA A 156 -13.75 9.83 -40.02
CA ALA A 156 -13.56 10.38 -38.69
C ALA A 156 -14.91 10.69 -37.99
N LYS A 157 -15.87 11.34 -38.67
CA LYS A 157 -17.23 11.57 -38.14
C LYS A 157 -17.90 10.26 -37.71
N LYS A 158 -17.81 9.22 -38.55
CA LYS A 158 -18.33 7.88 -38.22
C LYS A 158 -17.68 7.30 -36.97
N ILE A 159 -16.34 7.34 -36.86
CA ILE A 159 -15.59 6.91 -35.67
C ILE A 159 -16.08 7.63 -34.41
N ILE A 160 -16.15 8.97 -34.42
CA ILE A 160 -16.60 9.74 -33.25
C ILE A 160 -18.04 9.38 -32.86
N SER A 161 -18.97 9.36 -33.82
CA SER A 161 -20.38 9.02 -33.56
C SER A 161 -20.59 7.57 -33.09
N GLY A 162 -19.75 6.64 -33.54
CA GLY A 162 -19.81 5.22 -33.18
C GLY A 162 -19.11 4.88 -31.86
N SER A 163 -18.19 5.73 -31.40
CA SER A 163 -17.35 5.52 -30.23
C SER A 163 -18.13 5.41 -28.91
N LEU A 164 -17.54 4.69 -27.96
CA LEU A 164 -17.96 4.68 -26.55
C LEU A 164 -17.13 5.70 -25.78
N VAL A 165 -17.79 6.72 -25.23
CA VAL A 165 -17.16 7.66 -24.31
C VAL A 165 -17.39 7.19 -22.87
N VAL A 166 -16.36 7.24 -22.03
CA VAL A 166 -16.45 7.02 -20.58
C VAL A 166 -15.91 8.25 -19.85
N ILE A 167 -16.65 8.74 -18.87
CA ILE A 167 -16.31 9.89 -18.04
C ILE A 167 -16.25 9.45 -16.58
N SER A 168 -15.09 9.54 -15.93
CA SER A 168 -14.91 9.22 -14.50
C SER A 168 -14.06 10.27 -13.79
N ALA A 169 -14.74 11.19 -13.12
CA ALA A 169 -14.14 12.25 -12.30
C ALA A 169 -15.16 12.68 -11.24
N GLY A 170 -14.72 13.49 -10.26
CA GLY A 170 -15.58 14.06 -9.22
C GLY A 170 -15.05 13.82 -7.81
N ALA A 171 -14.40 12.68 -7.56
CA ALA A 171 -13.94 12.32 -6.21
C ALA A 171 -12.91 13.33 -5.68
N ASN A 172 -11.96 13.74 -6.52
CA ASN A 172 -10.94 14.74 -6.18
C ASN A 172 -11.52 16.12 -5.84
N ASP A 173 -12.65 16.51 -6.44
CA ASP A 173 -13.32 17.79 -6.14
C ASP A 173 -13.80 17.83 -4.68
N PHE A 174 -14.46 16.76 -4.23
CA PHE A 174 -14.88 16.63 -2.83
C PHE A 174 -13.68 16.53 -1.90
N ILE A 175 -12.76 15.59 -2.16
CA ILE A 175 -11.58 15.31 -1.32
C ILE A 175 -10.73 16.58 -1.15
N PHE A 176 -10.16 17.11 -2.24
CA PHE A 176 -9.16 18.16 -2.16
C PHE A 176 -9.76 19.55 -2.00
N SER A 177 -10.84 19.88 -2.72
CA SER A 177 -11.35 21.27 -2.81
C SER A 177 -12.47 21.60 -1.83
N PHE A 178 -13.16 20.59 -1.29
CA PHE A 178 -14.24 20.79 -0.31
C PHE A 178 -13.87 20.29 1.10
N TYR A 179 -13.16 19.17 1.21
CA TYR A 179 -12.96 18.47 2.47
C TYR A 179 -11.59 18.66 3.14
N ASP A 180 -10.49 18.62 2.38
CA ASP A 180 -9.12 18.69 2.93
C ASP A 180 -8.58 20.12 2.92
N ILE A 181 -8.71 20.82 1.79
CA ILE A 181 -8.46 22.26 1.69
C ILE A 181 -9.85 22.91 1.59
N PRO A 182 -10.44 23.41 2.70
CA PRO A 182 -11.87 23.75 2.77
C PRO A 182 -12.23 25.08 2.08
N THR A 183 -11.51 25.48 1.04
CA THR A 183 -11.75 26.72 0.29
C THR A 183 -13.16 26.77 -0.30
N ARG A 184 -13.64 25.69 -0.94
CA ARG A 184 -15.03 25.65 -1.44
C ARG A 184 -16.06 25.50 -0.33
N ARG A 185 -15.68 24.97 0.84
CA ARG A 185 -16.55 24.87 2.02
C ARG A 185 -16.87 26.22 2.67
N LEU A 186 -16.10 27.27 2.34
CA LEU A 186 -16.38 28.66 2.71
C LEU A 186 -17.33 29.36 1.73
N GLU A 187 -17.45 28.87 0.50
CA GLU A 187 -18.24 29.46 -0.59
C GLU A 187 -19.58 28.74 -0.80
N PHE A 188 -19.63 27.43 -0.58
CA PHE A 188 -20.75 26.56 -0.89
C PHE A 188 -21.15 25.68 0.30
N SER A 189 -22.45 25.43 0.45
CA SER A 189 -22.93 24.23 1.14
C SER A 189 -22.59 22.99 0.30
N VAL A 190 -22.54 21.79 0.91
CA VAL A 190 -22.25 20.57 0.14
C VAL A 190 -23.28 20.34 -0.98
N GLY A 191 -24.56 20.62 -0.71
CA GLY A 191 -25.62 20.61 -1.71
C GLY A 191 -25.34 21.56 -2.89
N GLY A 192 -24.94 22.80 -2.62
CA GLY A 192 -24.61 23.77 -3.66
C GLY A 192 -23.33 23.42 -4.43
N TYR A 193 -22.34 22.79 -3.78
CA TYR A 193 -21.13 22.33 -4.46
C TYR A 193 -21.39 21.14 -5.39
N GLN A 194 -22.24 20.19 -4.97
CA GLN A 194 -22.74 19.13 -5.85
C GLN A 194 -23.39 19.71 -7.11
N ASP A 195 -24.26 20.71 -6.96
CA ASP A 195 -24.98 21.34 -8.09
C ASP A 195 -24.00 22.07 -9.03
N PHE A 196 -23.02 22.79 -8.48
CA PHE A 196 -21.94 23.42 -9.26
C PHE A 196 -21.12 22.41 -10.09
N LEU A 197 -20.73 21.27 -9.51
CA LEU A 197 -19.99 20.22 -10.21
C LEU A 197 -20.86 19.56 -11.31
N LEU A 198 -22.16 19.40 -11.06
CA LEU A 198 -23.12 18.86 -12.03
C LEU A 198 -23.37 19.80 -13.21
N ASP A 199 -23.41 21.12 -12.99
CA ASP A 199 -23.48 22.11 -14.08
C ASP A 199 -22.22 22.09 -14.98
N ARG A 200 -21.04 21.89 -14.38
CA ARG A 200 -19.78 21.70 -15.11
C ARG A 200 -19.80 20.43 -15.96
N LEU A 201 -20.21 19.31 -15.38
CA LEU A 201 -20.37 18.03 -16.07
C LEU A 201 -21.43 18.09 -17.18
N GLN A 202 -22.59 18.72 -16.94
CA GLN A 202 -23.60 18.98 -17.96
C GLN A 202 -23.01 19.73 -19.17
N SER A 203 -22.22 20.77 -18.91
CA SER A 203 -21.60 21.58 -19.96
C SER A 203 -20.59 20.77 -20.77
N PHE A 204 -19.76 19.97 -20.08
CA PHE A 204 -18.79 19.05 -20.68
C PHE A 204 -19.46 17.99 -21.58
N VAL A 205 -20.57 17.39 -21.13
CA VAL A 205 -21.33 16.39 -21.91
C VAL A 205 -21.98 17.01 -23.15
N LYS A 206 -22.52 18.23 -23.04
CA LYS A 206 -23.06 18.98 -24.19
C LYS A 206 -21.99 19.27 -25.24
N GLU A 207 -20.80 19.71 -24.81
CA GLU A 207 -19.67 20.00 -25.71
C GLU A 207 -19.14 18.72 -26.40
N LEU A 208 -19.10 17.57 -25.71
CA LEU A 208 -18.80 16.27 -26.33
C LEU A 208 -19.86 15.86 -27.37
N TYR A 209 -21.14 16.10 -27.09
CA TYR A 209 -22.23 15.84 -28.03
C TYR A 209 -22.14 16.74 -29.27
N GLU A 210 -21.83 18.03 -29.12
CA GLU A 210 -21.58 18.96 -30.24
C GLU A 210 -20.39 18.51 -31.11
N LEU A 211 -19.33 17.98 -30.48
CA LEU A 211 -18.18 17.38 -31.18
C LEU A 211 -18.49 16.03 -31.86
N GLY A 212 -19.69 15.47 -31.66
CA GLY A 212 -20.21 14.32 -32.39
C GLY A 212 -20.36 13.03 -31.60
N CYS A 213 -20.00 12.99 -30.31
CA CYS A 213 -20.12 11.80 -29.47
C CYS A 213 -21.59 11.41 -29.25
N ARG A 214 -21.93 10.13 -29.30
CA ARG A 214 -23.32 9.66 -29.14
C ARG A 214 -23.54 8.56 -28.09
N LYS A 215 -22.53 7.79 -27.70
CA LYS A 215 -22.65 6.78 -26.63
C LYS A 215 -21.77 7.23 -25.47
N VAL A 216 -22.35 7.57 -24.32
CA VAL A 216 -21.63 8.13 -23.17
C VAL A 216 -21.98 7.35 -21.90
N ILE A 217 -20.96 6.88 -21.19
CA ILE A 217 -21.06 6.38 -19.81
C ILE A 217 -20.51 7.44 -18.88
N ILE A 218 -21.28 7.79 -17.86
CA ILE A 218 -20.86 8.72 -16.80
C ILE A 218 -20.85 7.94 -15.49
N VAL A 219 -19.67 7.85 -14.89
CA VAL A 219 -19.42 7.08 -13.67
C VAL A 219 -19.78 7.95 -12.46
N GLY A 220 -20.51 7.39 -11.50
CA GLY A 220 -20.81 8.03 -10.22
C GLY A 220 -19.59 8.13 -9.30
N LEU A 221 -19.75 8.79 -8.16
CA LEU A 221 -18.75 8.79 -7.09
C LEU A 221 -18.70 7.43 -6.38
N PRO A 222 -17.51 6.96 -5.99
CA PRO A 222 -17.35 5.83 -5.07
C PRO A 222 -17.75 6.25 -3.64
N PRO A 223 -17.71 5.34 -2.64
CA PRO A 223 -17.75 5.70 -1.22
C PRO A 223 -16.49 6.51 -0.83
N ILE A 224 -16.50 7.82 -1.08
CA ILE A 224 -15.33 8.70 -0.89
C ILE A 224 -14.85 8.77 0.56
N GLY A 225 -15.74 8.56 1.53
CA GLY A 225 -15.40 8.49 2.95
C GLY A 225 -14.61 7.24 3.33
N CYS A 226 -14.63 6.20 2.50
CA CYS A 226 -13.83 4.98 2.63
C CYS A 226 -12.47 5.03 1.89
N LEU A 227 -12.11 6.16 1.27
CA LEU A 227 -10.83 6.24 0.55
C LEU A 227 -9.66 6.30 1.54
N PRO A 228 -8.54 5.57 1.31
CA PRO A 228 -7.40 5.52 2.22
C PRO A 228 -6.88 6.90 2.65
N ILE A 229 -6.85 7.86 1.72
CA ILE A 229 -6.43 9.24 1.99
C ILE A 229 -7.38 9.96 2.96
N GLN A 230 -8.71 9.82 2.81
CA GLN A 230 -9.69 10.43 3.72
C GLN A 230 -9.70 9.75 5.08
N MET A 231 -9.63 8.41 5.09
CA MET A 231 -9.49 7.64 6.31
C MET A 231 -8.23 8.07 7.08
N THR A 232 -7.10 8.29 6.39
CA THR A 232 -5.80 8.59 7.02
C THR A 232 -5.61 10.07 7.40
N SER A 233 -6.02 11.02 6.56
CA SER A 233 -5.66 12.44 6.73
C SER A 233 -6.36 13.15 7.90
N LYS A 234 -7.52 12.64 8.35
CA LYS A 234 -8.41 13.34 9.30
C LYS A 234 -8.36 12.83 10.74
N PHE A 235 -7.33 12.08 11.13
CA PHE A 235 -7.31 11.48 12.46
C PHE A 235 -7.09 12.45 13.63
N LYS A 236 -8.04 12.40 14.57
CA LYS A 236 -7.79 12.64 16.00
C LYS A 236 -7.51 11.34 16.79
N ASN A 237 -7.71 10.16 16.21
CA ASN A 237 -7.52 8.88 16.89
C ASN A 237 -7.19 7.74 15.89
N LEU A 238 -5.92 7.33 15.84
CA LEU A 238 -5.35 6.35 14.91
C LEU A 238 -5.94 4.93 14.99
N LEU A 239 -6.76 4.65 15.99
CA LEU A 239 -7.26 3.30 16.33
C LEU A 239 -8.59 2.91 15.67
N ASN A 240 -9.22 3.83 14.95
CA ASN A 240 -10.57 3.63 14.41
C ASN A 240 -10.64 4.11 12.95
N ARG A 241 -9.92 3.42 12.06
CA ARG A 241 -10.01 3.61 10.61
C ARG A 241 -11.36 3.11 10.10
N LYS A 242 -12.38 3.95 10.21
CA LYS A 242 -13.72 3.75 9.64
C LYS A 242 -13.95 4.70 8.49
N CYS A 243 -14.88 4.35 7.61
CA CYS A 243 -15.37 5.28 6.61
C CYS A 243 -16.00 6.51 7.28
N PHE A 244 -15.89 7.66 6.61
CA PHE A 244 -16.60 8.86 6.99
C PHE A 244 -18.03 8.82 6.43
N GLU A 245 -19.00 8.43 7.26
CA GLU A 245 -20.40 8.24 6.85
C GLU A 245 -21.06 9.52 6.32
N ASP A 246 -20.64 10.69 6.80
CA ASP A 246 -21.09 11.98 6.25
C ASP A 246 -20.63 12.17 4.80
N GLN A 247 -19.36 11.87 4.51
CA GLN A 247 -18.81 11.95 3.15
C GLN A 247 -19.39 10.88 2.22
N ASN A 248 -19.65 9.68 2.73
CA ASN A 248 -20.32 8.59 2.01
C ASN A 248 -21.76 8.97 1.64
N SER A 249 -22.52 9.54 2.58
CA SER A 249 -23.87 10.09 2.35
C SER A 249 -23.84 11.24 1.31
N ASP A 250 -22.86 12.14 1.39
CA ASP A 250 -22.68 13.22 0.42
C ASP A 250 -22.38 12.69 -1.00
N ALA A 251 -21.64 11.59 -1.14
CA ALA A 251 -21.41 10.91 -2.41
C ALA A 251 -22.68 10.22 -2.98
N GLN A 252 -23.47 9.54 -2.13
CA GLN A 252 -24.77 8.99 -2.53
C GLN A 252 -25.73 10.08 -3.00
N SER A 253 -25.78 11.21 -2.27
CA SER A 253 -26.59 12.37 -2.60
C SER A 253 -26.20 12.98 -3.95
N TYR A 254 -24.90 13.11 -4.23
CA TYR A 254 -24.39 13.49 -5.56
C TYR A 254 -24.84 12.50 -6.65
N ASN A 255 -24.71 11.19 -6.42
CA ASN A 255 -25.07 10.16 -7.40
C ASN A 255 -26.57 10.17 -7.74
N LEU A 256 -27.45 10.43 -6.76
CA LEU A 256 -28.88 10.61 -7.00
C LEU A 256 -29.18 11.84 -7.88
N LYS A 257 -28.49 12.97 -7.62
CA LYS A 257 -28.58 14.17 -8.46
C LYS A 257 -28.05 13.92 -9.88
N LEU A 258 -26.93 13.20 -10.02
CA LEU A 258 -26.34 12.83 -11.30
C LEU A 258 -27.27 11.95 -12.14
N SER A 259 -27.84 10.90 -11.53
CA SER A 259 -28.83 10.04 -12.20
C SER A 259 -30.04 10.84 -12.71
N LYS A 260 -30.56 11.76 -11.88
CA LYS A 260 -31.63 12.70 -12.27
C LYS A 260 -31.22 13.61 -13.43
N LEU A 261 -30.01 14.19 -13.38
CA LEU A 261 -29.47 15.03 -14.46
C LEU A 261 -29.36 14.26 -15.78
N ILE A 262 -28.88 13.02 -15.75
CA ILE A 262 -28.79 12.17 -16.95
C ILE A 262 -30.18 11.92 -17.54
N GLY A 263 -31.19 11.66 -16.71
CA GLY A 263 -32.59 11.57 -17.13
C GLY A 263 -33.14 12.86 -17.75
N GLN A 264 -32.66 14.03 -17.34
CA GLN A 264 -33.02 15.34 -17.91
C GLN A 264 -32.25 15.66 -19.21
N LEU A 265 -31.00 15.21 -19.33
CA LEU A 265 -30.17 15.42 -20.52
C LEU A 265 -30.59 14.52 -21.68
N GLN A 266 -30.96 13.27 -21.41
CA GLN A 266 -31.23 12.26 -22.44
C GLN A 266 -32.33 12.67 -23.46
N PRO A 267 -33.43 13.36 -23.10
CA PRO A 267 -34.39 13.91 -24.08
C PRO A 267 -33.84 15.09 -24.89
N SER A 268 -32.91 15.87 -24.33
CA SER A 268 -32.34 17.07 -24.99
C SER A 268 -31.23 16.74 -26.00
N LEU A 269 -30.58 15.59 -25.84
CA LEU A 269 -29.45 15.15 -26.67
C LEU A 269 -29.89 14.01 -27.60
N LEU A 270 -30.65 14.39 -28.63
CA LEU A 270 -31.27 13.46 -29.58
C LEU A 270 -30.25 12.53 -30.25
N SER A 271 -30.67 11.29 -30.51
CA SER A 271 -29.82 10.23 -31.09
C SER A 271 -28.55 9.89 -30.27
N SER A 272 -28.47 10.34 -29.01
CA SER A 272 -27.46 9.87 -28.05
C SER A 272 -28.04 8.81 -27.10
N LYS A 273 -27.16 8.05 -26.46
CA LYS A 273 -27.45 7.19 -25.31
C LYS A 273 -26.47 7.53 -24.20
N ILE A 274 -26.99 8.05 -23.09
CA ILE A 274 -26.23 8.44 -21.91
C ILE A 274 -26.60 7.50 -20.77
N ILE A 275 -25.61 6.87 -20.15
CA ILE A 275 -25.78 5.84 -19.13
C ILE A 275 -25.07 6.28 -17.85
N PHE A 276 -25.79 6.25 -16.73
CA PHE A 276 -25.20 6.32 -15.40
C PHE A 276 -24.58 4.96 -15.06
N ALA A 277 -23.31 4.95 -14.66
CA ALA A 277 -22.65 3.79 -14.09
C ALA A 277 -22.48 3.98 -12.58
N ASP A 278 -23.26 3.23 -11.80
CA ASP A 278 -23.12 3.18 -10.35
C ASP A 278 -21.90 2.32 -9.98
N ILE A 279 -20.91 2.95 -9.35
CA ILE A 279 -19.77 2.25 -8.73
C ILE A 279 -19.85 2.28 -7.20
N TYR A 280 -20.79 3.02 -6.61
CA TYR A 280 -20.90 3.13 -5.17
C TYR A 280 -21.34 1.80 -4.55
N GLN A 281 -22.44 1.24 -5.05
CA GLN A 281 -23.01 0.00 -4.49
C GLN A 281 -22.05 -1.20 -4.62
N PRO A 282 -21.44 -1.49 -5.79
CA PRO A 282 -20.46 -2.57 -5.89
C PRO A 282 -19.22 -2.36 -4.99
N MET A 283 -18.78 -1.12 -4.79
CA MET A 283 -17.62 -0.85 -3.93
C MET A 283 -17.94 -0.99 -2.44
N ILE A 284 -19.12 -0.56 -1.98
CA ILE A 284 -19.55 -0.83 -0.60
C ILE A 284 -19.77 -2.33 -0.37
N ASP A 285 -20.36 -3.04 -1.34
CA ASP A 285 -20.56 -4.49 -1.24
C ASP A 285 -19.24 -5.26 -1.13
N MET A 286 -18.21 -4.88 -1.90
CA MET A 286 -16.84 -5.42 -1.74
C MET A 286 -16.19 -5.06 -0.40
N ILE A 287 -16.53 -3.91 0.20
CA ILE A 287 -16.00 -3.47 1.51
C ILE A 287 -16.68 -4.23 2.66
N ASP A 288 -17.99 -4.47 2.57
CA ASP A 288 -18.79 -5.13 3.59
C ASP A 288 -18.73 -6.67 3.49
N HIS A 289 -18.56 -7.22 2.28
CA HIS A 289 -18.57 -8.67 1.99
C HIS A 289 -17.30 -9.18 1.27
N PRO A 290 -16.07 -8.87 1.74
CA PRO A 290 -14.83 -9.14 1.01
C PRO A 290 -14.59 -10.62 0.66
N HIS A 291 -15.15 -11.54 1.45
CA HIS A 291 -15.06 -12.99 1.21
C HIS A 291 -15.78 -13.48 -0.05
N GLU A 292 -16.77 -12.73 -0.55
CA GLU A 292 -17.50 -13.10 -1.78
C GLU A 292 -16.70 -12.76 -3.06
N TYR A 293 -15.58 -12.06 -2.92
CA TYR A 293 -14.73 -11.54 -4.00
C TYR A 293 -13.33 -12.19 -4.04
N ASP A 294 -13.18 -13.39 -3.48
CA ASP A 294 -11.91 -14.12 -3.36
C ASP A 294 -10.76 -13.34 -2.69
N LEU A 295 -11.09 -12.35 -1.85
CA LEU A 295 -10.10 -11.66 -1.01
C LEU A 295 -9.67 -12.64 0.12
N PRO A 296 -8.38 -13.00 0.22
CA PRO A 296 -7.94 -14.29 0.77
C PRO A 296 -7.96 -14.40 2.31
N GLN A 297 -7.93 -15.63 2.88
CA GLN A 297 -7.91 -15.87 4.35
C GLN A 297 -7.47 -17.31 4.81
N PHE A 298 -6.18 -17.74 4.83
CA PHE A 298 -5.82 -19.15 5.26
C PHE A 298 -4.53 -19.42 6.11
N HIS A 299 -4.50 -20.56 6.83
CA HIS A 299 -3.54 -21.05 7.87
C HIS A 299 -2.83 -22.40 7.51
N CYS A 300 -1.68 -22.77 8.14
CA CYS A 300 -1.23 -24.18 8.41
C CYS A 300 0.07 -24.36 9.26
N ARG A 301 0.29 -25.55 9.88
CA ARG A 301 1.06 -25.82 11.13
C ARG A 301 2.37 -26.68 11.11
N ALA A 302 3.06 -26.63 12.28
CA ALA A 302 4.08 -27.55 12.91
C ALA A 302 5.53 -27.56 12.35
N ARG A 303 6.65 -27.64 13.12
CA ARG A 303 7.03 -27.75 14.58
C ARG A 303 8.57 -27.45 14.70
N SER A 304 9.30 -27.27 15.82
CA SER A 304 9.07 -26.81 17.22
C SER A 304 10.38 -26.72 18.08
N SER A 305 10.83 -25.51 18.45
CA SER A 305 11.85 -25.13 19.49
C SER A 305 11.67 -23.62 19.84
N ASN A 306 12.59 -22.87 20.50
CA ASN A 306 12.21 -21.60 21.21
C ASN A 306 13.08 -20.32 20.94
N GLY A 307 12.45 -19.12 20.89
CA GLY A 307 13.14 -17.81 20.82
C GLY A 307 12.34 -16.57 21.29
N PHE A 308 13.01 -15.44 21.56
CA PHE A 308 12.47 -14.17 22.12
C PHE A 308 12.96 -12.90 21.39
N TRP A 309 12.19 -11.79 21.40
CA TRP A 309 12.34 -10.63 20.48
C TRP A 309 11.91 -9.26 21.07
N ILE A 310 12.49 -8.14 20.59
CA ILE A 310 12.33 -6.74 21.08
C ILE A 310 12.42 -5.68 19.94
N ASP A 311 11.54 -4.64 19.97
CA ASP A 311 11.24 -3.49 19.05
C ASP A 311 10.18 -3.58 17.91
N SER A 312 9.77 -2.43 17.37
CA SER A 312 8.77 -2.27 16.28
C SER A 312 9.02 -3.08 15.03
N THR A 313 10.28 -3.22 14.61
CA THR A 313 10.65 -3.98 13.39
C THR A 313 10.45 -5.49 13.58
N VAL A 314 10.26 -5.91 14.83
CA VAL A 314 10.01 -7.28 15.23
C VAL A 314 8.72 -7.45 16.03
N ASP A 315 7.89 -6.44 16.24
CA ASP A 315 6.69 -6.52 17.08
C ASP A 315 5.61 -7.38 16.42
N THR A 316 5.35 -8.56 17.00
CA THR A 316 4.37 -9.52 16.49
C THR A 316 2.92 -9.17 16.86
N GLY A 317 2.66 -7.99 17.43
CA GLY A 317 1.32 -7.47 17.73
C GLY A 317 1.05 -7.12 19.19
N ASN A 318 2.07 -6.97 20.06
CA ASN A 318 1.87 -6.64 21.48
C ASN A 318 1.13 -5.31 21.66
N ASN A 319 1.37 -4.35 20.76
CA ASN A 319 0.72 -3.05 20.79
C ASN A 319 -0.82 -3.13 20.63
N ASN A 320 -1.38 -4.24 20.14
CA ASN A 320 -2.82 -4.44 20.09
C ASN A 320 -3.46 -4.44 21.49
N TYR A 321 -2.75 -4.99 22.48
CA TYR A 321 -3.24 -5.27 23.82
C TYR A 321 -2.94 -4.17 24.85
N ILE A 322 -2.46 -3.01 24.40
CA ILE A 322 -2.21 -1.83 25.22
C ILE A 322 -2.88 -0.57 24.64
N GLU A 323 -3.04 0.45 25.48
CA GLU A 323 -3.50 1.77 25.05
C GLU A 323 -2.31 2.60 24.51
N THR A 324 -2.03 2.44 23.21
CA THR A 324 -0.95 3.13 22.48
C THR A 324 -1.47 3.75 21.19
N LEU A 325 -0.82 4.83 20.74
CA LEU A 325 -1.07 5.46 19.44
C LEU A 325 -0.52 4.65 18.25
N ILE A 326 0.42 3.72 18.50
CA ILE A 326 1.14 2.99 17.45
C ILE A 326 0.61 1.56 17.38
N LYS A 327 -0.23 1.23 16.38
CA LYS A 327 -0.69 -0.14 16.11
C LYS A 327 -0.61 -0.51 14.64
N GLY A 328 -0.41 -1.79 14.34
CA GLY A 328 -0.44 -2.40 13.01
C GLY A 328 -1.67 -3.30 12.80
N ASN A 329 -2.81 -2.92 13.37
CA ASN A 329 -4.06 -3.70 13.35
C ASN A 329 -5.07 -3.17 12.31
N TYR A 330 -4.58 -2.64 11.21
CA TYR A 330 -5.35 -2.22 10.03
C TYR A 330 -4.54 -2.49 8.76
N LEU A 331 -5.19 -2.68 7.61
CA LEU A 331 -4.50 -2.90 6.33
C LEU A 331 -3.64 -1.68 5.92
N PRO A 332 -2.51 -1.87 5.24
CA PRO A 332 -2.01 -3.12 4.62
C PRO A 332 -1.27 -4.07 5.56
N TYR A 333 -1.14 -3.75 6.86
CA TYR A 333 -0.49 -4.65 7.81
C TYR A 333 -1.22 -5.98 7.90
N GLY A 334 -0.48 -7.10 7.84
CA GLY A 334 -1.03 -8.46 7.83
C GLY A 334 -1.63 -8.95 6.50
N GLN A 335 -1.62 -8.16 5.43
CA GLN A 335 -2.13 -8.52 4.10
C GLN A 335 -1.58 -9.84 3.51
N ASP A 336 -0.31 -10.14 3.70
CA ASP A 336 0.37 -11.36 3.21
C ASP A 336 0.66 -12.37 4.33
N PHE A 337 0.21 -12.07 5.54
CA PHE A 337 0.34 -12.98 6.68
C PHE A 337 -0.72 -14.10 6.60
N PRO A 338 -0.48 -15.32 7.12
CA PRO A 338 -1.50 -16.36 7.14
C PRO A 338 -2.82 -15.90 7.77
N GLY A 339 -3.90 -15.97 7.00
CA GLY A 339 -5.21 -15.42 7.34
C GLY A 339 -5.48 -14.00 6.82
N HIS A 340 -4.51 -13.32 6.20
CA HIS A 340 -4.62 -12.01 5.54
C HIS A 340 -5.33 -10.92 6.38
N ILE A 341 -5.27 -11.05 7.71
CA ILE A 341 -5.88 -10.16 8.68
C ILE A 341 -4.82 -9.30 9.37
N PRO A 342 -5.13 -8.04 9.73
CA PRO A 342 -4.21 -7.21 10.48
C PRO A 342 -3.87 -7.76 11.86
N THR A 343 -2.62 -8.20 12.01
CA THR A 343 -2.14 -8.91 13.21
C THR A 343 -1.54 -8.01 14.29
N GLY A 344 -1.39 -6.71 14.03
CA GLY A 344 -0.59 -5.81 14.87
C GLY A 344 0.88 -5.71 14.45
N ARG A 345 1.33 -6.51 13.47
CA ARG A 345 2.69 -6.46 12.91
C ARG A 345 2.88 -5.22 12.06
N PHE A 346 4.07 -4.62 12.10
CA PHE A 346 4.44 -3.55 11.17
C PHE A 346 5.03 -4.09 9.85
N SER A 347 4.36 -5.11 9.29
CA SER A 347 4.62 -5.69 7.97
C SER A 347 3.30 -6.12 7.32
N ASN A 348 3.24 -6.13 5.99
CA ASN A 348 2.25 -6.87 5.21
C ASN A 348 2.25 -8.36 5.59
N GLY A 349 3.41 -8.98 5.83
CA GLY A 349 3.54 -10.41 6.09
C GLY A 349 4.21 -10.76 7.41
N LYS A 350 5.10 -11.76 7.32
CA LYS A 350 5.93 -12.21 8.43
C LYS A 350 7.04 -11.18 8.74
N LEU A 351 7.46 -11.14 10.00
CA LEU A 351 8.56 -10.31 10.48
C LEU A 351 9.85 -11.14 10.65
N VAL A 352 10.98 -10.45 10.82
CA VAL A 352 12.30 -11.05 11.13
C VAL A 352 12.25 -12.20 12.17
N PRO A 353 11.49 -12.09 13.29
CA PRO A 353 11.30 -13.17 14.25
C PRO A 353 10.74 -14.45 13.68
N ASP A 354 9.78 -14.37 12.75
CA ASP A 354 9.10 -15.53 12.21
C ASP A 354 10.01 -16.28 11.23
N PHE A 355 10.81 -15.55 10.45
CA PHE A 355 11.80 -16.16 9.54
C PHE A 355 12.93 -16.83 10.31
N ILE A 356 13.50 -16.17 11.32
CA ILE A 356 14.54 -16.80 12.16
C ILE A 356 13.94 -17.95 12.97
N ALA A 357 12.71 -17.82 13.48
CA ALA A 357 12.03 -18.92 14.14
C ALA A 357 11.80 -20.11 13.18
N SER A 358 11.32 -19.86 11.97
CA SER A 358 11.14 -20.91 10.96
C SER A 358 12.46 -21.60 10.62
N ALA A 359 13.52 -20.83 10.38
CA ALA A 359 14.84 -21.34 9.99
C ALA A 359 15.57 -22.12 11.10
N LEU A 360 15.35 -21.76 12.37
CA LEU A 360 15.86 -22.50 13.53
C LEU A 360 14.94 -23.68 13.92
N GLY A 361 13.87 -23.95 13.16
CA GLY A 361 12.89 -24.99 13.49
C GLY A 361 12.10 -24.70 14.78
N ILE A 362 12.01 -23.43 15.17
CA ILE A 362 11.37 -22.91 16.39
C ILE A 362 9.85 -22.92 16.24
N LYS A 363 9.32 -22.24 15.21
CA LYS A 363 7.87 -22.14 14.94
C LYS A 363 7.59 -22.19 13.45
N ALA A 364 6.49 -22.85 13.07
CA ALA A 364 6.08 -23.02 11.68
C ALA A 364 5.20 -21.89 11.15
N GLU A 365 4.27 -21.41 11.98
CA GLU A 365 3.36 -20.32 11.63
C GLU A 365 4.07 -18.98 11.87
N ALA A 366 4.08 -18.50 13.12
CA ALA A 366 4.71 -17.24 13.51
C ALA A 366 4.98 -17.15 15.02
N VAL A 367 5.82 -16.19 15.41
CA VAL A 367 6.03 -15.84 16.82
C VAL A 367 4.81 -15.06 17.33
N ALA A 368 4.37 -15.37 18.55
CA ALA A 368 3.18 -14.79 19.17
C ALA A 368 3.55 -13.63 20.14
N PRO A 369 2.75 -12.55 20.19
CA PRO A 369 2.96 -11.44 21.14
C PRO A 369 2.62 -11.87 22.57
N PHE A 370 3.50 -11.59 23.53
CA PHE A 370 3.34 -12.00 24.94
C PHE A 370 2.08 -11.44 25.63
N LEU A 371 1.55 -10.32 25.14
CA LEU A 371 0.37 -9.67 25.72
C LEU A 371 -0.97 -10.20 25.20
N ASP A 372 -0.98 -11.14 24.24
CA ASP A 372 -2.23 -11.77 23.80
C ASP A 372 -2.86 -12.59 24.96
N PRO A 373 -4.09 -12.25 25.39
CA PRO A 373 -4.76 -12.98 26.46
C PRO A 373 -5.10 -14.42 26.09
N ASN A 374 -5.09 -14.78 24.80
CA ASN A 374 -5.39 -16.12 24.31
C ASN A 374 -4.14 -17.00 24.11
N LEU A 375 -2.98 -16.58 24.59
CA LEU A 375 -1.75 -17.37 24.55
C LEU A 375 -1.92 -18.75 25.19
N SER A 376 -1.73 -19.79 24.38
CA SER A 376 -1.64 -21.17 24.87
C SER A 376 -0.31 -21.43 25.60
N ASP A 377 -0.32 -22.41 26.50
CA ASP A 377 0.88 -22.91 27.18
C ASP A 377 1.95 -23.35 26.16
N ASP A 378 1.56 -24.02 25.08
CA ASP A 378 2.48 -24.40 24.00
C ASP A 378 3.12 -23.18 23.32
N GLN A 379 2.39 -22.08 23.11
CA GLN A 379 2.94 -20.84 22.53
C GLN A 379 3.90 -20.13 23.49
N LEU A 380 3.60 -20.13 24.80
CA LEU A 380 4.49 -19.64 25.85
C LEU A 380 5.76 -20.50 25.91
N LEU A 381 5.61 -21.82 26.02
CA LEU A 381 6.73 -22.76 26.10
C LEU A 381 7.55 -22.85 24.82
N SER A 382 7.06 -22.39 23.67
CA SER A 382 7.80 -22.26 22.40
C SER A 382 8.40 -20.86 22.16
N GLY A 383 8.34 -19.97 23.16
CA GLY A 383 8.92 -18.63 23.08
C GLY A 383 7.98 -17.57 22.48
N VAL A 384 8.09 -16.34 22.97
CA VAL A 384 7.14 -15.25 22.71
C VAL A 384 7.87 -13.94 22.44
N ASN A 385 7.15 -12.97 21.91
CA ASN A 385 7.67 -11.64 21.63
C ASN A 385 7.33 -10.65 22.74
N PHE A 386 8.29 -9.84 23.19
CA PHE A 386 8.09 -8.79 24.21
C PHE A 386 8.16 -7.38 23.64
N ALA A 387 8.53 -7.25 22.36
CA ALA A 387 8.63 -5.99 21.65
C ALA A 387 7.36 -5.16 21.75
N SER A 388 7.53 -3.84 21.66
CA SER A 388 6.44 -2.90 21.49
C SER A 388 6.83 -1.88 20.43
N SER A 389 5.93 -1.61 19.50
CA SER A 389 6.21 -0.70 18.39
C SER A 389 6.32 0.75 18.85
N GLY A 390 7.33 1.47 18.35
CA GLY A 390 7.73 2.78 18.88
C GLY A 390 8.55 2.72 20.17
N SER A 391 8.96 1.54 20.63
CA SER A 391 9.86 1.41 21.78
C SER A 391 11.30 1.86 21.47
N GLY A 392 11.95 2.42 22.48
CA GLY A 392 13.38 2.73 22.51
C GLY A 392 14.05 2.28 23.81
N PHE A 393 15.35 2.50 23.91
CA PHE A 393 16.09 2.36 25.18
C PHE A 393 15.82 3.54 26.12
N ASP A 394 15.66 4.75 25.56
CA ASP A 394 15.21 5.95 26.25
C ASP A 394 13.71 5.86 26.54
N ASP A 395 13.33 6.02 27.81
CA ASP A 395 11.92 5.97 28.20
C ASP A 395 11.13 7.15 27.60
N LEU A 396 11.80 8.28 27.33
CA LEU A 396 11.20 9.48 26.77
C LEU A 396 10.63 9.23 25.36
N THR A 397 11.27 8.36 24.57
CA THR A 397 10.81 7.97 23.22
C THR A 397 9.39 7.42 23.23
N THR A 398 9.00 6.75 24.31
CA THR A 398 7.67 6.14 24.45
C THR A 398 6.62 7.04 25.08
N LEU A 399 6.99 8.24 25.56
CA LEU A 399 6.10 9.10 26.34
C LEU A 399 4.88 9.57 25.54
N ALA A 400 5.09 9.99 24.28
CA ALA A 400 4.01 10.46 23.41
C ALA A 400 3.15 9.31 22.86
N SER A 401 3.77 8.18 22.49
CA SER A 401 3.08 7.05 21.89
C SER A 401 2.38 6.13 22.89
N LYS A 402 2.75 6.20 24.19
CA LYS A 402 2.41 5.22 25.24
C LYS A 402 2.88 3.77 24.93
N SER A 403 3.90 3.61 24.09
CA SER A 403 4.54 2.30 23.83
C SER A 403 5.22 1.75 25.10
N ILE A 404 5.62 0.47 25.09
CA ILE A 404 6.36 -0.15 26.20
C ILE A 404 7.86 0.02 25.97
N PRO A 405 8.57 0.92 26.69
CA PRO A 405 10.01 1.08 26.54
C PRO A 405 10.74 -0.20 26.92
N VAL A 406 11.95 -0.41 26.40
CA VAL A 406 12.76 -1.62 26.64
C VAL A 406 12.93 -1.86 28.15
N SER A 407 13.11 -0.79 28.94
CA SER A 407 13.18 -0.81 30.42
C SER A 407 11.98 -1.49 31.11
N LYS A 408 10.79 -1.48 30.49
CA LYS A 408 9.58 -2.13 31.03
C LYS A 408 9.33 -3.52 30.42
N GLN A 409 9.91 -3.82 29.26
CA GLN A 409 9.80 -5.15 28.65
C GLN A 409 10.49 -6.23 29.50
N ILE A 410 11.52 -5.89 30.29
CA ILE A 410 12.12 -6.82 31.26
C ILE A 410 11.13 -7.28 32.35
N LYS A 411 10.12 -6.46 32.68
CA LYS A 411 9.04 -6.87 33.59
C LYS A 411 8.13 -7.89 32.93
N LEU A 412 7.79 -7.71 31.64
CA LEU A 412 7.06 -8.71 30.86
C LEU A 412 7.84 -10.03 30.81
N PHE A 413 9.15 -9.98 30.66
CA PHE A 413 10.00 -11.17 30.69
C PHE A 413 10.04 -11.86 32.06
N ARG A 414 10.08 -11.11 33.18
CA ARG A 414 9.89 -11.69 34.53
C ARG A 414 8.51 -12.35 34.67
N ASP A 415 7.47 -11.74 34.14
CA ASP A 415 6.10 -12.27 34.21
C ASP A 415 5.96 -13.53 33.36
N TYR A 416 6.63 -13.59 32.20
CA TYR A 416 6.79 -14.80 31.40
C TYR A 416 7.51 -15.92 32.17
N ILE A 417 8.64 -15.62 32.84
CA ILE A 417 9.35 -16.60 33.70
C ILE A 417 8.41 -17.15 34.77
N ARG A 418 7.59 -16.31 35.41
CA ARG A 418 6.59 -16.76 36.39
C ARG A 418 5.53 -17.68 35.76
N LYS A 419 4.99 -17.33 34.59
CA LYS A 419 4.04 -18.18 33.85
C LYS A 419 4.65 -19.56 33.54
N ILE A 420 5.81 -19.63 32.90
CA ILE A 420 6.41 -20.93 32.53
C ILE A 420 6.84 -21.77 33.73
N LYS A 421 7.26 -21.15 34.86
CA LYS A 421 7.48 -21.88 36.12
C LYS A 421 6.21 -22.57 36.62
N GLY A 422 5.04 -21.93 36.45
CA GLY A 422 3.75 -22.55 36.78
C GLY A 422 3.39 -23.74 35.89
N ILE A 423 3.73 -23.67 34.60
CA ILE A 423 3.40 -24.72 33.61
C ILE A 423 4.34 -25.95 33.73
N VAL A 424 5.66 -25.74 33.78
CA VAL A 424 6.65 -26.84 33.70
C VAL A 424 7.46 -27.08 34.97
N GLY A 425 7.29 -26.25 36.01
CA GLY A 425 8.10 -26.29 37.22
C GLY A 425 9.47 -25.61 37.06
N GLU A 426 10.11 -25.31 38.19
CA GLU A 426 11.26 -24.41 38.24
C GLU A 426 12.50 -24.92 37.47
N GLU A 427 12.85 -26.20 37.59
CA GLU A 427 14.02 -26.77 36.92
C GLU A 427 13.87 -26.84 35.39
N LYS A 428 12.66 -27.14 34.89
CA LYS A 428 12.40 -27.09 33.44
C LYS A 428 12.37 -25.66 32.94
N ALA A 429 11.78 -24.72 33.69
CA ALA A 429 11.80 -23.30 33.34
C ALA A 429 13.24 -22.74 33.23
N LYS A 430 14.14 -23.06 34.19
CA LYS A 430 15.57 -22.69 34.11
C LYS A 430 16.25 -23.21 32.85
N LYS A 431 15.97 -24.46 32.45
CA LYS A 431 16.48 -25.05 31.20
C LYS A 431 15.92 -24.37 29.95
N ILE A 432 14.64 -23.98 29.95
CA ILE A 432 14.03 -23.22 28.85
C ILE A 432 14.74 -21.87 28.71
N ILE A 433 14.81 -21.07 29.78
CA ILE A 433 15.41 -19.72 29.75
C ILE A 433 16.89 -19.75 29.34
N SER A 434 17.68 -20.67 29.89
CA SER A 434 19.11 -20.77 29.52
C SER A 434 19.34 -21.36 28.12
N GLY A 435 18.41 -22.19 27.61
CA GLY A 435 18.46 -22.75 26.27
C GLY A 435 18.02 -21.79 25.16
N SER A 436 17.11 -20.86 25.47
CA SER A 436 16.50 -19.93 24.51
C SER A 436 17.48 -18.93 23.88
N LEU A 437 17.12 -18.49 22.68
CA LEU A 437 17.72 -17.34 22.00
C LEU A 437 16.92 -16.07 22.33
N VAL A 438 17.61 -15.03 22.82
CA VAL A 438 17.07 -13.67 22.92
C VAL A 438 17.60 -12.84 21.76
N VAL A 439 16.73 -12.08 21.09
CA VAL A 439 17.13 -11.09 20.09
C VAL A 439 16.62 -9.72 20.50
N ILE A 440 17.52 -8.74 20.48
CA ILE A 440 17.27 -7.36 20.82
C ILE A 440 17.49 -6.54 19.56
N SER A 441 16.44 -5.92 19.04
CA SER A 441 16.54 -4.73 18.21
C SER A 441 16.01 -3.56 19.05
N ALA A 442 16.57 -2.36 18.90
CA ALA A 442 16.08 -1.08 19.46
C ALA A 442 17.10 0.02 19.13
N GLY A 443 16.79 1.29 19.41
CA GLY A 443 17.63 2.43 19.09
C GLY A 443 17.05 3.28 17.94
N THR A 444 16.44 2.65 16.93
CA THR A 444 15.94 3.33 15.73
C THR A 444 14.94 4.44 16.06
N ASN A 445 14.00 4.16 16.98
CA ASN A 445 13.01 5.14 17.45
C ASN A 445 13.63 6.23 18.35
N ASP A 446 14.67 5.89 19.12
CA ASP A 446 15.38 6.85 19.98
C ASP A 446 16.05 7.93 19.12
N PHE A 447 16.76 7.53 18.06
CA PHE A 447 17.35 8.47 17.11
C PHE A 447 16.28 9.25 16.34
N ILE A 448 15.34 8.56 15.69
CA ILE A 448 14.34 9.19 14.83
C ILE A 448 13.47 10.16 15.63
N PHE A 449 12.71 9.67 16.61
CA PHE A 449 11.71 10.50 17.29
C PHE A 449 12.32 11.44 18.33
N SER A 450 13.29 10.97 19.13
CA SER A 450 13.77 11.72 20.30
C SER A 450 15.01 12.58 20.03
N PHE A 451 15.72 12.31 18.93
CA PHE A 451 16.92 13.06 18.55
C PHE A 451 16.74 13.89 17.27
N TYR A 452 16.19 13.36 16.18
CA TYR A 452 16.04 14.11 14.91
C TYR A 452 14.70 14.85 14.78
N ASP A 453 13.56 14.14 14.86
CA ASP A 453 12.23 14.68 14.55
C ASP A 453 11.72 15.65 15.62
N ILE A 454 11.80 15.24 16.89
CA ILE A 454 11.50 16.08 18.05
C ILE A 454 12.82 16.32 18.77
N PRO A 455 13.50 17.46 18.56
CA PRO A 455 14.90 17.65 18.94
C PRO A 455 15.11 17.91 20.45
N THR A 456 14.27 17.35 21.33
CA THR A 456 14.40 17.50 22.79
C THR A 456 15.73 16.98 23.30
N ARG A 457 16.17 15.78 22.87
CA ARG A 457 17.49 15.24 23.29
C ARG A 457 18.67 15.96 22.64
N ARG A 458 18.48 16.61 21.47
CA ARG A 458 19.52 17.48 20.86
C ARG A 458 19.84 18.73 21.67
N LEU A 459 18.95 19.16 22.57
CA LEU A 459 19.21 20.26 23.50
C LEU A 459 20.02 19.81 24.73
N GLU A 460 20.05 18.51 25.03
CA GLU A 460 20.67 17.92 26.22
C GLU A 460 21.99 17.18 25.90
N PHE A 461 22.08 16.56 24.71
CA PHE A 461 23.17 15.68 24.32
C PHE A 461 23.74 16.05 22.94
N SER A 462 25.07 15.92 22.80
CA SER A 462 25.67 15.69 21.49
C SER A 462 25.27 14.29 20.97
N VAL A 463 25.33 14.06 19.65
CA VAL A 463 25.01 12.73 19.10
C VAL A 463 25.88 11.63 19.73
N GLY A 464 27.18 11.91 19.94
CA GLY A 464 28.10 11.03 20.64
C GLY A 464 27.63 10.70 22.06
N GLY A 465 27.24 11.71 22.84
CA GLY A 465 26.74 11.51 24.21
C GLY A 465 25.40 10.78 24.27
N TYR A 466 24.51 10.99 23.30
CA TYR A 466 23.24 10.26 23.23
C TYR A 466 23.44 8.78 22.86
N GLN A 467 24.36 8.48 21.93
CA GLN A 467 24.78 7.10 21.66
C GLN A 467 25.26 6.40 22.94
N ASP A 468 26.11 7.05 23.74
CA ASP A 468 26.66 6.47 24.97
C ASP A 468 25.57 6.24 26.03
N PHE A 469 24.64 7.18 26.20
CA PHE A 469 23.48 7.05 27.08
C PHE A 469 22.58 5.85 26.71
N LEU A 470 22.28 5.65 25.42
CA LEU A 470 21.49 4.50 24.96
C LEU A 470 22.24 3.18 25.18
N LEU A 471 23.56 3.17 24.96
CA LEU A 471 24.42 1.99 25.14
C LEU A 471 24.59 1.60 26.61
N ASP A 472 24.63 2.55 27.54
CA ASP A 472 24.65 2.26 28.99
C ASP A 472 23.33 1.64 29.48
N ARG A 473 22.19 2.07 28.90
CA ARG A 473 20.88 1.45 29.15
C ARG A 473 20.81 0.03 28.60
N LEU A 474 21.27 -0.20 27.37
CA LEU A 474 21.40 -1.54 26.79
C LEU A 474 22.34 -2.43 27.62
N ARG A 475 23.50 -1.93 28.06
CA ARG A 475 24.44 -2.66 28.92
C ARG A 475 23.76 -3.16 30.19
N SER A 476 22.95 -2.32 30.81
CA SER A 476 22.20 -2.64 32.02
C SER A 476 21.13 -3.70 31.75
N PHE A 477 20.37 -3.55 30.68
CA PHE A 477 19.34 -4.50 30.25
C PHE A 477 19.89 -5.90 29.91
N VAL A 478 21.04 -5.98 29.24
CA VAL A 478 21.71 -7.26 28.92
C VAL A 478 22.20 -7.97 30.18
N LYS A 479 22.71 -7.23 31.18
CA LYS A 479 23.08 -7.79 32.50
C LYS A 479 21.85 -8.35 33.22
N GLU A 480 20.75 -7.61 33.22
CA GLU A 480 19.50 -8.04 33.86
C GLU A 480 18.91 -9.30 33.19
N LEU A 481 18.96 -9.40 31.86
CA LEU A 481 18.62 -10.64 31.14
C LEU A 481 19.54 -11.82 31.53
N TYR A 482 20.84 -11.59 31.68
CA TYR A 482 21.79 -12.61 32.10
C TYR A 482 21.53 -13.08 33.54
N GLU A 483 21.23 -12.16 34.46
CA GLU A 483 20.83 -12.48 35.85
C GLU A 483 19.54 -13.30 35.89
N LEU A 484 18.57 -13.01 35.01
CA LEU A 484 17.35 -13.80 34.85
C LEU A 484 17.56 -15.18 34.20
N GLY A 485 18.77 -15.47 33.72
CA GLY A 485 19.18 -16.81 33.25
C GLY A 485 19.45 -16.93 31.75
N CYS A 486 19.26 -15.86 30.96
CA CYS A 486 19.51 -15.91 29.52
C CYS A 486 21.00 -16.12 29.22
N ARG A 487 21.32 -16.96 28.22
CA ARG A 487 22.71 -17.26 27.84
C ARG A 487 23.03 -17.02 26.36
N LYS A 488 22.05 -16.91 25.47
CA LYS A 488 22.26 -16.62 24.05
C LYS A 488 21.54 -15.32 23.71
N VAL A 489 22.28 -14.28 23.34
CA VAL A 489 21.72 -12.96 23.02
C VAL A 489 22.26 -12.51 21.67
N ILE A 490 21.38 -12.06 20.79
CA ILE A 490 21.72 -11.32 19.57
C ILE A 490 21.27 -9.89 19.77
N ILE A 491 22.10 -8.93 19.40
CA ILE A 491 21.79 -7.51 19.46
C ILE A 491 22.00 -6.92 18.07
N ALA A 492 20.91 -6.48 17.44
CA ALA A 492 20.95 -5.80 16.16
C ALA A 492 21.52 -4.38 16.33
N GLY A 493 22.34 -3.97 15.37
CA GLY A 493 22.67 -2.55 15.19
C GLY A 493 21.51 -1.75 14.62
N LEU A 494 21.72 -0.45 14.50
CA LEU A 494 20.83 0.43 13.74
C LEU A 494 20.91 0.12 12.23
N PRO A 495 19.79 0.24 11.50
CA PRO A 495 19.76 0.24 10.04
C PRO A 495 20.34 1.57 9.49
N PRO A 496 20.44 1.77 8.16
CA PRO A 496 20.67 3.09 7.57
C PRO A 496 19.46 4.02 7.82
N ILE A 497 19.41 4.63 9.00
CA ILE A 497 18.25 5.42 9.46
C ILE A 497 17.97 6.64 8.57
N GLY A 498 19.01 7.24 7.97
CA GLY A 498 18.88 8.35 7.04
C GLY A 498 18.22 7.97 5.71
N CYS A 499 18.22 6.68 5.37
CA CYS A 499 17.48 6.14 4.24
C CYS A 499 16.02 5.80 4.56
N LEU A 500 15.53 5.96 5.80
CA LEU A 500 14.15 5.59 6.11
C LEU A 500 13.16 6.56 5.44
N PRO A 501 12.05 6.06 4.85
CA PRO A 501 11.12 6.91 4.08
C PRO A 501 10.63 8.15 4.82
N ILE A 502 10.39 8.05 6.13
CA ILE A 502 9.98 9.18 6.97
C ILE A 502 11.06 10.26 7.06
N GLN A 503 12.33 9.88 7.25
CA GLN A 503 13.46 10.81 7.36
C GLN A 503 13.72 11.53 6.02
N MET A 504 13.72 10.78 4.92
CA MET A 504 13.84 11.38 3.58
C MET A 504 12.67 12.32 3.22
N THR A 505 11.49 12.10 3.81
CA THR A 505 10.29 12.93 3.56
C THR A 505 10.30 14.21 4.38
N LEU A 506 10.62 14.14 5.67
CA LEU A 506 10.56 15.30 6.58
C LEU A 506 11.58 16.40 6.27
N LYS A 507 12.68 16.07 5.58
CA LYS A 507 13.76 17.04 5.26
C LYS A 507 13.45 18.01 4.11
N PHE A 508 12.44 17.72 3.26
CA PHE A 508 11.84 18.67 2.30
C PHE A 508 12.75 19.40 1.28
N GLU A 509 14.01 18.99 1.08
CA GLU A 509 14.94 19.72 0.17
C GLU A 509 14.57 19.61 -1.33
N ASN A 510 13.99 18.49 -1.79
CA ASN A 510 13.45 18.38 -3.15
C ASN A 510 12.41 17.24 -3.31
N PRO A 511 11.14 17.51 -3.69
CA PRO A 511 10.12 16.47 -3.85
C PRO A 511 10.36 15.51 -5.03
N LEU A 512 11.30 15.81 -5.93
CA LEU A 512 11.65 14.94 -7.06
C LEU A 512 12.82 13.98 -6.77
N TYR A 513 13.55 14.16 -5.66
CA TYR A 513 14.71 13.34 -5.29
C TYR A 513 14.78 13.12 -3.78
N ARG A 514 14.11 12.07 -3.30
CA ARG A 514 14.37 11.50 -1.97
C ARG A 514 15.76 10.85 -1.99
N LYS A 515 16.69 11.36 -1.19
CA LYS A 515 18.01 10.78 -0.98
C LYS A 515 18.18 10.45 0.50
N CYS A 516 19.01 9.45 0.79
CA CYS A 516 19.40 9.16 2.16
C CYS A 516 20.09 10.38 2.79
N LEU A 517 19.84 10.57 4.08
CA LEU A 517 20.50 11.58 4.90
C LEU A 517 21.84 11.02 5.42
N GLU A 518 22.93 11.37 4.75
CA GLU A 518 24.25 10.80 5.02
C GLU A 518 24.80 11.14 6.42
N ASP A 519 24.37 12.27 7.01
CA ASP A 519 24.67 12.61 8.40
C ASP A 519 24.06 11.59 9.37
N GLN A 520 22.78 11.26 9.20
CA GLN A 520 22.10 10.27 10.02
C GLN A 520 22.61 8.84 9.79
N ASN A 521 22.96 8.50 8.54
CA ASN A 521 23.59 7.22 8.20
C ASN A 521 24.96 7.07 8.90
N SER A 522 25.79 8.12 8.87
CA SER A 522 27.08 8.18 9.58
C SER A 522 26.89 8.03 11.10
N ASP A 523 25.90 8.73 11.67
CA ASP A 523 25.57 8.62 13.09
C ASP A 523 25.13 7.18 13.49
N ALA A 524 24.40 6.48 12.62
CA ALA A 524 24.03 5.07 12.82
C ALA A 524 25.23 4.11 12.69
N GLN A 525 26.13 4.33 11.74
CA GLN A 525 27.38 3.55 11.64
C GLN A 525 28.28 3.77 12.87
N SER A 526 28.37 5.00 13.35
CA SER A 526 29.11 5.38 14.56
C SER A 526 28.53 4.70 15.82
N TYR A 527 27.21 4.69 15.98
CA TYR A 527 26.54 3.91 17.02
C TYR A 527 26.85 2.42 16.92
N ASN A 528 26.79 1.84 15.72
CA ASN A 528 27.06 0.41 15.48
C ASN A 528 28.49 0.01 15.84
N LEU A 529 29.48 0.87 15.58
CA LEU A 529 30.86 0.67 16.01
C LEU A 529 30.97 0.67 17.55
N LYS A 530 30.33 1.63 18.23
CA LYS A 530 30.28 1.67 19.69
C LYS A 530 29.56 0.45 20.28
N LEU A 531 28.48 -0.02 19.67
CA LEU A 531 27.74 -1.21 20.06
C LEU A 531 28.59 -2.48 19.94
N SER A 532 29.30 -2.66 18.83
CA SER A 532 30.24 -3.78 18.64
C SER A 532 31.32 -3.80 19.72
N ASN A 533 31.89 -2.64 20.04
CA ASN A 533 32.86 -2.48 21.12
C ASN A 533 32.25 -2.80 22.51
N LEU A 534 31.02 -2.34 22.79
CA LEU A 534 30.31 -2.67 24.03
C LEU A 534 30.08 -4.19 24.16
N ILE A 535 29.72 -4.88 23.09
CA ILE A 535 29.52 -6.33 23.08
C ILE A 535 30.84 -7.06 23.36
N GLY A 536 31.95 -6.60 22.76
CA GLY A 536 33.30 -7.09 23.06
C GLY A 536 33.72 -6.89 24.53
N GLN A 537 33.26 -5.82 25.18
CA GLN A 537 33.48 -5.60 26.62
C GLN A 537 32.54 -6.42 27.52
N LEU A 538 31.29 -6.63 27.10
CA LEU A 538 30.29 -7.40 27.84
C LEU A 538 30.60 -8.90 27.85
N GLN A 539 31.03 -9.46 26.72
CA GLN A 539 31.21 -10.90 26.53
C GLN A 539 32.18 -11.55 27.56
N PRO A 540 33.34 -10.96 27.92
CA PRO A 540 34.19 -11.47 29.01
C PRO A 540 33.55 -11.32 30.41
N SER A 541 32.70 -10.32 30.61
CA SER A 541 32.07 -10.03 31.92
C SER A 541 30.87 -10.94 32.24
N LEU A 542 30.35 -11.68 31.25
CA LEU A 542 29.16 -12.51 31.35
C LEU A 542 29.49 -13.98 30.97
N PRO A 543 30.13 -14.74 31.89
CA PRO A 543 30.64 -16.07 31.60
C PRO A 543 29.52 -17.06 31.24
N CYS A 544 29.85 -18.09 30.45
CA CYS A 544 28.90 -19.07 29.92
C CYS A 544 27.75 -18.47 29.07
N SER A 545 27.84 -17.19 28.67
CA SER A 545 26.94 -16.56 27.69
C SER A 545 27.61 -16.44 26.32
N ARG A 546 26.81 -16.28 25.27
CA ARG A 546 27.22 -15.88 23.92
C ARG A 546 26.37 -14.70 23.48
N ILE A 547 27.03 -13.55 23.28
CA ILE A 547 26.41 -12.30 22.85
C ILE A 547 26.94 -11.97 21.45
N ILE A 548 26.06 -11.82 20.48
CA ILE A 548 26.39 -11.64 19.07
C ILE A 548 25.88 -10.27 18.61
N PHE A 549 26.76 -9.48 17.99
CA PHE A 549 26.36 -8.31 17.23
C PHE A 549 25.79 -8.73 15.87
N ALA A 550 24.56 -8.33 15.56
CA ALA A 550 23.96 -8.50 14.24
C ALA A 550 24.06 -7.17 13.47
N ASN A 551 24.98 -7.12 12.50
CA ASN A 551 25.10 -5.99 11.58
C ASN A 551 23.96 -6.02 10.55
N ILE A 552 22.84 -5.36 10.86
CA ILE A 552 21.74 -5.18 9.90
C ILE A 552 21.99 -4.03 8.92
N TYR A 553 22.89 -3.09 9.25
CA TYR A 553 23.19 -1.94 8.40
C TYR A 553 23.73 -2.39 7.04
N GLN A 554 24.75 -3.24 7.02
CA GLN A 554 25.44 -3.58 5.77
C GLN A 554 24.54 -4.35 4.77
N PRO A 555 23.76 -5.37 5.17
CA PRO A 555 22.79 -5.99 4.26
C PRO A 555 21.74 -5.01 3.77
N LEU A 556 21.20 -4.14 4.64
CA LEU A 556 20.18 -3.16 4.23
C LEU A 556 20.73 -2.15 3.22
N ILE A 557 21.90 -1.55 3.47
CA ILE A 557 22.48 -0.57 2.53
C ILE A 557 22.95 -1.23 1.22
N ASP A 558 23.41 -2.49 1.27
CA ASP A 558 23.78 -3.23 0.07
C ASP A 558 22.55 -3.54 -0.80
N MET A 559 21.43 -3.97 -0.18
CA MET A 559 20.16 -4.12 -0.87
C MET A 559 19.70 -2.78 -1.49
N ILE A 560 19.79 -1.68 -0.75
CA ILE A 560 19.41 -0.33 -1.22
C ILE A 560 20.20 0.08 -2.48
N ASN A 561 21.50 -0.23 -2.52
CA ASN A 561 22.38 0.11 -3.64
C ASN A 561 22.30 -0.91 -4.80
N HIS A 562 22.00 -2.17 -4.51
CA HIS A 562 22.00 -3.29 -5.46
C HIS A 562 20.66 -4.06 -5.45
N PRO A 563 19.49 -3.39 -5.61
CA PRO A 563 18.18 -4.02 -5.42
C PRO A 563 17.94 -5.23 -6.34
N HIS A 564 18.54 -5.20 -7.52
CA HIS A 564 18.47 -6.25 -8.53
C HIS A 564 19.16 -7.58 -8.15
N GLU A 565 20.01 -7.60 -7.12
CA GLU A 565 20.63 -8.82 -6.60
C GLU A 565 19.76 -9.57 -5.58
N TYR A 566 18.76 -8.90 -5.00
CA TYR A 566 17.94 -9.40 -3.90
C TYR A 566 16.47 -9.59 -4.29
N GLY A 567 16.15 -9.38 -5.56
CA GLY A 567 14.84 -9.51 -6.17
C GLY A 567 14.83 -8.83 -7.55
N LYS A 568 13.76 -8.98 -8.34
CA LYS A 568 13.54 -8.07 -9.47
C LYS A 568 13.17 -6.69 -8.92
N PRO A 569 13.54 -5.59 -9.59
CA PRO A 569 13.73 -4.31 -8.93
C PRO A 569 12.43 -3.63 -8.52
N THR A 570 11.91 -3.99 -7.35
CA THR A 570 11.47 -2.96 -6.41
C THR A 570 12.66 -2.05 -6.18
N ASN A 571 12.58 -0.81 -6.66
CA ASN A 571 13.48 0.23 -6.16
C ASN A 571 13.28 0.23 -4.65
N LEU A 572 14.32 -0.07 -3.87
CA LEU A 572 14.18 -0.11 -2.41
C LEU A 572 13.81 1.26 -1.82
N PHE A 573 14.00 2.33 -2.60
CA PHE A 573 13.24 3.58 -2.49
C PHE A 573 12.81 4.09 -3.88
N PRO A 574 11.56 3.90 -4.31
CA PRO A 574 10.95 4.76 -5.32
C PRO A 574 10.67 6.12 -4.67
N SER A 575 10.60 7.19 -5.46
CA SER A 575 10.52 8.57 -4.95
C SER A 575 9.18 8.96 -4.30
N ASN A 576 8.25 8.03 -4.13
CA ASN A 576 6.92 8.25 -3.55
C ASN A 576 6.44 7.02 -2.78
N TYR A 577 5.90 7.24 -1.57
CA TYR A 577 4.96 6.31 -0.94
C TYR A 577 3.85 7.07 -0.21
N GLU A 578 2.62 6.73 -0.60
CA GLU A 578 1.72 6.06 0.33
C GLU A 578 1.73 4.56 -0.07
N ASP A 579 1.82 3.67 0.92
CA ASP A 579 1.69 2.20 0.83
C ASP A 579 2.62 1.38 -0.10
N ASP A 580 3.85 1.11 0.36
CA ASP A 580 4.38 -0.27 0.42
C ASP A 580 5.10 -0.44 1.75
N ILE A 581 4.97 -1.63 2.32
CA ILE A 581 5.77 -2.10 3.44
C ILE A 581 6.51 -3.35 2.96
N VAL A 582 7.81 -3.39 3.27
CA VAL A 582 8.83 -4.24 2.66
C VAL A 582 8.38 -5.70 2.44
N ASN A 583 8.38 -6.12 1.17
CA ASN A 583 8.19 -7.50 0.79
C ASN A 583 9.48 -8.32 1.09
N CYS A 584 9.54 -8.94 2.27
CA CYS A 584 10.76 -9.51 2.84
C CYS A 584 11.23 -10.85 2.21
N ASP A 585 10.39 -11.55 1.44
CA ASP A 585 10.57 -12.99 1.22
C ASP A 585 11.82 -13.40 0.41
N CYS A 586 12.39 -12.54 -0.45
CA CYS A 586 13.61 -12.85 -1.21
C CYS A 586 14.92 -12.42 -0.53
N ALA A 587 14.87 -11.41 0.35
CA ALA A 587 16.06 -10.86 1.00
C ALA A 587 16.64 -11.79 2.09
N PHE A 588 15.79 -12.62 2.69
CA PHE A 588 16.15 -13.39 3.87
C PHE A 588 17.12 -14.54 3.60
N ASP A 589 17.18 -15.14 2.41
CA ASP A 589 18.02 -16.32 2.15
C ASP A 589 19.54 -16.06 2.31
N ARG A 590 20.02 -14.86 1.96
CA ARG A 590 21.43 -14.47 2.23
C ARG A 590 21.66 -14.15 3.71
N LEU A 591 20.69 -13.55 4.42
CA LEU A 591 20.78 -13.33 5.88
C LEU A 591 20.79 -14.68 6.63
N LEU A 592 19.94 -15.62 6.20
CA LEU A 592 19.86 -17.00 6.68
C LEU A 592 21.15 -17.80 6.43
N THR A 593 21.89 -17.49 5.37
CA THR A 593 23.22 -18.06 5.11
C THR A 593 24.24 -17.61 6.18
N LEU A 594 24.14 -16.36 6.66
CA LEU A 594 24.92 -15.87 7.80
C LEU A 594 24.52 -16.57 9.11
N PHE A 595 23.22 -16.81 9.34
CA PHE A 595 22.74 -17.56 10.50
C PHE A 595 23.19 -19.03 10.47
N ARG A 596 23.17 -19.69 9.30
CA ARG A 596 23.63 -21.09 9.13
C ARG A 596 25.13 -21.29 9.31
N THR A 597 25.94 -20.22 9.23
CA THR A 597 27.38 -20.28 9.50
C THR A 597 27.75 -19.93 10.95
N LEU A 598 26.77 -19.49 11.77
CA LEU A 598 26.99 -19.05 13.16
C LEU A 598 26.51 -20.05 14.23
N PHE A 599 25.75 -21.08 13.85
CA PHE A 599 25.13 -22.07 14.75
C PHE A 599 25.47 -23.52 14.35
#